data_AF-A0A8E0VDU0-F1
#
_entry.id   AF-A0A8E0VDU0-F1
#
_cell.length_a   1.000
_cell.length_b   1.000
_cell.length_c   1.000
_cell.angle_alpha   90.00
_cell.angle_beta   90.00
_cell.angle_gamma   90.00
#
_symmetry.space_group_name_H-M   'P 1'
#
loop_
_entity.id
_entity.type
_entity.pdbx_description
1 polymer ?
#
loop_
_entity_poly.entity_id
_entity_poly.type
_entity_poly.pdbx_seq_one_letter_code
_entity_poly.pdbx_strand_id
1 'polypeptide(L)'
;MYGTLLKMDQFGNILRCLRGFKLIQGEQLRAMYPNKFIKYDEKRIEIMNTLFSLPEIYMLSCIINLLTSDPEYVQMETGVKKGNLYMSYTSIYEDVRAARDWMHQVSSAFVF
;
A
#
# COMPACT_ATOMS: atom_id res chain seq x y z
N MET A 1 -8.19 5.52 1.29
CA MET A 1 -6.74 5.59 0.97
C MET A 1 -6.52 4.90 -0.37
N TYR A 2 -5.59 5.33 -1.23
CA TYR A 2 -5.50 4.88 -2.64
C TYR A 2 -4.67 3.60 -2.89
N GLY A 3 -4.13 2.98 -1.83
CA GLY A 3 -3.32 1.76 -1.94
C GLY A 3 -2.04 1.95 -2.75
N THR A 4 -1.42 3.13 -2.66
CA THR A 4 -0.22 3.47 -3.44
C THR A 4 1.02 3.53 -2.56
N LEU A 5 2.12 2.99 -3.07
CA LEU A 5 3.45 3.20 -2.52
C LEU A 5 4.07 4.45 -3.16
N LEU A 6 4.48 5.40 -2.32
CA LEU A 6 4.97 6.69 -2.75
C LEU A 6 6.43 6.87 -2.36
N LYS A 7 7.26 7.26 -3.33
CA LYS A 7 8.58 7.83 -3.05
C LYS A 7 8.43 9.34 -3.10
N MET A 8 8.73 10.01 -1.99
CA MET A 8 8.59 11.46 -1.85
C MET A 8 9.95 12.12 -1.59
N ASP A 9 10.02 13.43 -1.81
CA ASP A 9 11.11 14.26 -1.33
C ASP A 9 10.84 14.76 0.11
N GLN A 10 11.80 15.49 0.68
CA GLN A 10 11.69 16.07 2.02
C GLN A 10 10.60 17.15 2.16
N PHE A 11 10.09 17.68 1.05
CA PHE A 11 9.06 18.71 1.04
C PHE A 11 7.65 18.10 0.91
N GLY A 12 7.52 16.82 0.56
CA GLY A 12 6.25 16.14 0.35
C GLY A 12 5.83 16.04 -1.13
N ASN A 13 6.72 16.36 -2.07
CA ASN A 13 6.47 16.15 -3.49
C ASN A 13 6.65 14.68 -3.86
N ILE A 14 5.75 14.16 -4.69
CA ILE A 14 5.77 12.77 -5.15
C ILE A 14 6.76 12.62 -6.31
N LEU A 15 7.82 11.85 -6.09
CA LEU A 15 8.84 11.51 -7.08
C LEU A 15 8.44 10.26 -7.89
N ARG A 16 7.89 9.24 -7.22
CA ARG A 16 7.37 8.00 -7.83
C ARG A 16 6.10 7.59 -7.10
N CYS A 17 5.15 7.03 -7.85
CA CYS A 17 3.92 6.47 -7.32
C CYS A 17 3.70 5.09 -7.95
N LEU A 18 3.57 4.07 -7.12
CA LEU A 18 3.33 2.68 -7.52
C LEU A 18 2.01 2.22 -6.92
N ARG A 19 1.26 1.40 -7.66
CA ARG A 19 0.14 0.63 -7.15
C ARG A 19 0.41 -0.84 -7.47
N GLY A 20 0.72 -1.63 -6.44
CA GLY A 20 1.37 -2.92 -6.65
C GLY A 20 2.69 -2.72 -7.41
N PHE A 21 2.88 -3.39 -8.54
CA PHE A 21 4.05 -3.17 -9.41
C PHE A 21 3.79 -2.21 -10.57
N LYS A 22 2.57 -1.69 -10.69
CA LYS A 22 2.22 -0.73 -11.75
C LYS A 22 2.66 0.67 -11.36
N LEU A 23 3.50 1.26 -12.21
CA LEU A 23 3.93 2.64 -12.07
C LEU A 23 2.82 3.60 -12.55
N ILE A 24 2.38 4.49 -11.66
CA ILE A 24 1.34 5.47 -11.97
C ILE A 24 1.98 6.82 -12.29
N GLN A 25 1.67 7.36 -13.47
CA GLN A 25 2.26 8.60 -13.99
C GLN A 25 1.23 9.44 -14.74
N GLY A 26 1.66 10.64 -15.16
CA GLY A 26 0.89 11.51 -16.04
C GLY A 26 -0.44 11.96 -15.42
N GLU A 27 -1.52 11.75 -16.17
CA GLU A 27 -2.88 12.15 -15.78
C GLU A 27 -3.43 11.32 -14.62
N GLN A 28 -3.16 10.01 -14.59
CA GLN A 28 -3.62 9.14 -13.50
C GLN A 28 -3.04 9.57 -12.14
N LEU A 29 -1.77 10.00 -12.14
CA LEU A 29 -1.15 10.55 -10.94
C LEU A 29 -1.83 11.86 -10.51
N ARG A 30 -2.13 12.76 -11.46
CA ARG A 30 -2.81 14.02 -11.18
C ARG A 30 -4.26 13.85 -10.75
N ALA A 31 -4.95 12.80 -11.22
CA ALA A 31 -6.29 12.47 -10.78
C ALA A 31 -6.33 12.13 -9.28
N MET A 32 -5.34 11.37 -8.78
CA MET A 32 -5.23 11.03 -7.36
C MET A 32 -4.58 12.14 -6.52
N TYR A 33 -3.57 12.80 -7.08
CA TYR A 33 -2.74 13.81 -6.43
C TYR A 33 -2.59 15.04 -7.34
N PRO A 34 -3.58 15.95 -7.36
CA PRO A 34 -3.61 17.08 -8.29
C PRO A 34 -2.35 17.94 -8.27
N ASN A 35 -1.81 18.21 -7.09
CA ASN A 35 -0.62 19.03 -6.90
C ASN A 35 0.69 18.23 -6.88
N LYS A 36 0.65 16.91 -7.10
CA LYS A 36 1.79 15.98 -6.88
C LYS A 36 2.47 16.19 -5.52
N PHE A 37 1.71 16.65 -4.54
CA PHE A 37 2.17 17.05 -3.23
C PHE A 37 1.22 16.45 -2.20
N ILE A 38 1.78 15.95 -1.12
CA ILE A 38 1.02 15.36 -0.03
C ILE A 38 1.45 16.00 1.28
N LYS A 39 0.48 16.48 2.05
CA LYS A 39 0.69 16.88 3.44
C LYS A 39 0.77 15.62 4.28
N TYR A 40 1.77 15.56 5.16
CA TYR A 40 1.87 14.47 6.12
C TYR A 40 0.62 14.41 7.00
N ASP A 41 0.02 13.22 7.09
CA ASP A 41 -1.16 12.91 7.89
C ASP A 41 -0.99 11.48 8.41
N GLU A 42 -0.75 11.32 9.70
CA GLU A 42 -0.47 10.04 10.37
C GLU A 42 -1.57 8.99 10.14
N LYS A 43 -2.82 9.43 9.94
CA LYS A 43 -3.94 8.50 9.71
C LYS A 43 -3.97 7.95 8.28
N ARG A 44 -3.26 8.59 7.36
CA ARG A 44 -3.28 8.28 5.93
C ARG A 44 -1.93 7.90 5.36
N ILE A 45 -0.84 8.05 6.10
CA ILE A 45 0.51 7.87 5.58
C ILE A 45 1.35 7.20 6.66
N GLU A 46 1.83 6.01 6.34
CA GLU A 46 2.87 5.33 7.10
C GLU A 46 4.22 5.61 6.44
N ILE A 47 5.19 6.07 7.23
CA ILE A 47 6.57 6.22 6.76
C ILE A 47 7.34 4.94 7.06
N MET A 48 7.68 4.21 6.01
CA MET A 48 8.43 2.95 6.10
C MET A 48 9.93 3.24 5.93
N ASN A 49 10.58 3.64 7.04
CA ASN A 49 11.97 4.12 7.05
C ASN A 49 13.01 3.12 7.60
N THR A 50 12.59 1.97 8.11
CA THR A 50 13.49 0.95 8.67
C THR A 50 13.72 -0.19 7.69
N LEU A 51 14.85 -0.90 7.81
CA LEU A 51 15.08 -2.12 7.02
C LEU A 51 14.03 -3.20 7.30
N PHE A 52 13.47 -3.23 8.52
CA PHE A 52 12.38 -4.13 8.90
C PHE A 52 11.07 -3.87 8.16
N SER A 53 10.90 -2.67 7.58
CA SER A 53 9.72 -2.33 6.78
C SER A 53 9.80 -2.85 5.34
N LEU A 54 10.99 -3.29 4.87
CA LEU A 54 11.17 -3.76 3.49
C LEU A 54 10.31 -4.99 3.13
N PRO A 55 10.24 -6.05 3.97
CA PRO A 55 9.39 -7.20 3.69
C PRO A 55 7.90 -6.80 3.62
N GLU A 56 7.47 -5.88 4.48
CA GLU A 56 6.09 -5.39 4.50
C GLU A 56 5.76 -4.56 3.25
N ILE A 57 6.65 -3.65 2.82
CA ILE A 57 6.50 -2.89 1.56
C ILE A 57 6.31 -3.87 0.40
N TYR A 58 7.16 -4.90 0.34
CA TYR A 58 7.13 -5.87 -0.74
C TYR A 58 5.85 -6.72 -0.69
N MET A 59 5.46 -7.21 0.49
CA MET A 59 4.24 -8.00 0.69
C MET A 59 2.98 -7.21 0.32
N LEU A 60 2.86 -5.95 0.76
CA LEU A 60 1.77 -5.05 0.36
C LEU A 60 1.73 -4.88 -1.17
N SER A 61 2.89 -4.67 -1.79
CA SER A 61 2.98 -4.51 -3.25
C SER A 61 2.54 -5.78 -3.98
N CYS A 62 2.96 -6.96 -3.51
CA CYS A 62 2.55 -8.25 -4.06
C CYS A 62 1.03 -8.47 -3.96
N ILE A 63 0.44 -8.23 -2.78
CA ILE A 63 -0.99 -8.42 -2.56
C ILE A 63 -1.80 -7.46 -3.43
N ILE A 64 -1.44 -6.17 -3.45
CA ILE A 64 -2.12 -5.19 -4.30
C ILE A 64 -1.95 -5.57 -5.78
N ASN A 65 -0.77 -6.04 -6.19
CA ASN A 65 -0.55 -6.48 -7.57
C ASN A 65 -1.40 -7.70 -7.93
N LEU A 66 -1.51 -8.68 -7.04
CA LEU A 66 -2.36 -9.86 -7.22
C LEU A 66 -3.82 -9.44 -7.42
N LEU A 67 -4.34 -8.62 -6.49
CA LEU A 67 -5.73 -8.17 -6.50
C LEU A 67 -6.07 -7.25 -7.69
N THR A 68 -5.08 -6.54 -8.23
CA THR A 68 -5.28 -5.65 -9.39
C THR A 68 -5.05 -6.36 -10.73
N SER A 69 -4.31 -7.47 -10.75
CA SER A 69 -4.02 -8.23 -11.98
C SER A 69 -5.06 -9.31 -12.27
N ASP A 70 -5.78 -9.78 -11.27
CA ASP A 70 -6.80 -10.81 -11.41
C ASP A 70 -8.10 -10.22 -12.04
N PRO A 71 -8.58 -10.77 -13.18
CA PRO A 71 -9.77 -10.27 -13.87
C PRO A 71 -11.08 -10.45 -13.08
N GLU A 72 -11.12 -11.32 -12.07
CA GLU A 72 -12.29 -11.48 -11.21
C GLU A 72 -12.49 -10.30 -10.24
N TYR A 73 -11.46 -9.48 -10.04
CA TYR A 73 -11.50 -8.33 -9.17
C TYR A 73 -11.71 -7.04 -9.98
N VAL A 74 -12.70 -6.26 -9.57
CA VAL A 74 -12.94 -4.92 -10.10
C VAL A 74 -12.16 -3.92 -9.27
N GLN A 75 -11.21 -3.23 -9.91
CA GLN A 75 -10.46 -2.15 -9.27
C GLN A 75 -11.38 -0.96 -9.00
N MET A 76 -11.37 -0.48 -7.76
CA MET A 76 -12.04 0.75 -7.37
C MET A 76 -10.98 1.77 -6.91
N GLU A 77 -11.42 3.01 -6.71
CA GLU A 77 -10.51 4.09 -6.33
C GLU A 77 -9.84 3.84 -4.95
N THR A 78 -10.59 3.30 -3.99
CA THR A 78 -10.14 3.10 -2.60
C THR A 78 -10.05 1.63 -2.17
N GLY A 79 -10.14 0.71 -3.12
CA GLY A 79 -10.06 -0.73 -2.85
C GLY A 79 -10.27 -1.60 -4.09
N VAL A 80 -10.63 -2.85 -3.86
CA VAL A 80 -11.00 -3.83 -4.88
C VAL A 80 -12.30 -4.52 -4.51
N LYS A 81 -13.07 -4.96 -5.50
CA LYS A 81 -14.35 -5.65 -5.30
C LYS A 81 -14.37 -6.98 -6.04
N LYS A 82 -14.84 -8.04 -5.38
CA LYS A 82 -15.09 -9.36 -5.98
C LYS A 82 -16.51 -9.80 -5.64
N GLY A 83 -17.39 -9.82 -6.63
CA GLY A 83 -18.83 -10.07 -6.40
C GLY A 83 -19.42 -9.07 -5.41
N ASN A 84 -19.89 -9.56 -4.25
CA ASN A 84 -20.45 -8.73 -3.18
C ASN A 84 -19.42 -8.32 -2.11
N LEU A 85 -18.19 -8.82 -2.19
CA LEU A 85 -17.13 -8.52 -1.23
C LEU A 85 -16.35 -7.28 -1.68
N TYR A 86 -16.29 -6.27 -0.82
CA TYR A 86 -15.45 -5.09 -1.00
C TYR A 86 -14.29 -5.11 -0.01
N MET A 87 -13.07 -4.97 -0.50
CA MET A 87 -11.86 -4.88 0.31
C MET A 87 -11.21 -3.52 0.08
N SER A 88 -11.17 -2.70 1.13
CA SER A 88 -10.50 -1.41 1.07
C SER A 88 -8.98 -1.58 1.14
N TYR A 89 -8.22 -0.65 0.55
CA TYR A 89 -6.76 -0.68 0.72
C TYR A 89 -6.32 -0.48 2.17
N THR A 90 -7.15 0.18 2.99
CA THR A 90 -6.89 0.36 4.42
C THR A 90 -7.00 -0.97 5.17
N SER A 91 -8.07 -1.73 4.95
CA SER A 91 -8.22 -3.06 5.57
C SER A 91 -7.14 -4.04 5.12
N ILE A 92 -6.76 -4.02 3.84
CA ILE A 92 -5.63 -4.84 3.34
C ILE A 92 -4.33 -4.49 4.06
N TYR A 93 -4.06 -3.20 4.29
CA TYR A 93 -2.89 -2.76 5.03
C TYR A 93 -2.92 -3.22 6.49
N GLU A 94 -4.06 -3.09 7.16
CA GLU A 94 -4.25 -3.54 8.54
C GLU A 94 -4.04 -5.06 8.68
N ASP A 95 -4.57 -5.85 7.74
CA ASP A 95 -4.39 -7.31 7.72
C ASP A 95 -2.92 -7.71 7.57
N VAL A 96 -2.17 -7.06 6.68
CA VAL A 96 -0.73 -7.34 6.49
C VAL A 96 0.06 -6.94 7.72
N ARG A 97 -0.26 -5.80 8.34
CA ARG A 97 0.39 -5.34 9.57
C ARG A 97 0.13 -6.30 10.72
N ALA A 98 -1.11 -6.75 10.89
CA ALA A 98 -1.47 -7.73 11.89
C ALA A 98 -0.74 -9.07 11.69
N ALA A 99 -0.63 -9.54 10.44
CA ALA A 99 0.12 -10.75 10.11
C ALA A 99 1.61 -10.62 10.44
N ARG A 100 2.23 -9.48 10.09
CA ARG A 100 3.63 -9.17 10.43
C ARG A 100 3.84 -9.17 11.95
N ASP A 101 2.97 -8.48 12.69
CA ASP A 101 3.06 -8.35 14.14
C ASP A 101 2.90 -9.72 14.82
N TRP A 102 1.96 -10.54 14.33
CA TRP A 102 1.80 -11.92 14.79
C TRP A 102 3.04 -12.76 14.51
N MET A 103 3.63 -12.67 13.32
CA MET A 103 4.87 -13.38 12.98
C MET A 103 6.04 -12.99 13.90
N HIS A 104 6.19 -11.71 14.24
CA HIS A 104 7.21 -11.28 15.19
C HIS A 104 6.96 -11.78 16.60
N GLN A 105 5.70 -11.80 17.06
CA GLN A 105 5.33 -12.30 18.39
C GLN A 105 5.49 -13.83 18.51
N VAL A 106 5.13 -14.58 17.46
CA VAL A 106 5.22 -16.04 17.45
C VAL A 106 6.65 -16.51 17.18
N SER A 107 7.40 -15.84 16.29
CA SER A 107 8.79 -16.21 16.00
C SER A 107 9.74 -15.90 17.15
N SER A 108 9.42 -14.94 18.02
CA SER A 108 10.18 -14.72 19.26
C SER A 108 9.90 -15.79 20.33
N ALA A 109 8.91 -16.68 20.12
CA ALA A 109 8.70 -17.89 20.92
C ALA A 109 9.47 -19.12 20.39
N PHE A 110 10.04 -19.05 19.18
CA PHE A 110 10.95 -20.04 18.63
C PHE A 110 12.38 -19.47 18.57
N VAL A 111 12.98 -19.34 19.75
CA VAL A 111 14.44 -19.29 19.87
C VAL A 111 14.89 -20.74 19.98
N PHE A 112 15.67 -21.21 19.00
CA PHE A 112 16.39 -22.49 19.05
C PHE A 112 17.37 -22.51 20.22
#